data_AF-A0A7V8ZTL5-F1
#
_entry.id   AF-A0A7V8ZTL5-F1
#
_cell.length_a   1.000
_cell.length_b   1.000
_cell.length_c   1.000
_cell.angle_alpha   90.00
_cell.angle_beta   90.00
_cell.angle_gamma   90.00
#
_symmetry.space_group_name_H-M   'P 1'
#
loop_
_entity.id
_entity.type
_entity.pdbx_description
1 polymer ?
#
loop_
_entity_poly.entity_id
_entity_poly.type
_entity_poly.pdbx_seq_one_letter_code
_entity_poly.pdbx_strand_id
1 'polypeptide(L)'
;MTRRTPGRVRQLPDTRVARHCNREDDVLAHLIETPHTPLSAPLQAHLGECAGCRDLALVGSALRLDHATALAQVRVPSAGQVWWRAELRARQDAAARATRPITVASGLAAACLLGLLASVAGALAWWVRDWLQDQPLVHALLAPLAGPGTWTAHWSGNATPALAVGALLAVTLLAASAVLAAWREQ
;
A
#
# COMPACT_ATOMS: atom_id res chain seq x y z
N MET A 1 7.90 -32.39 -1.96
CA MET A 1 8.41 -31.95 -3.28
C MET A 1 8.07 -33.00 -4.33
N THR A 2 6.90 -32.90 -4.96
CA THR A 2 6.45 -33.82 -6.01
C THR A 2 6.37 -33.06 -7.32
N ARG A 3 7.30 -33.35 -8.24
CA ARG A 3 7.34 -32.71 -9.57
C ARG A 3 6.12 -33.16 -10.38
N ARG A 4 5.21 -32.23 -10.67
CA ARG A 4 4.15 -32.42 -11.68
C ARG A 4 4.81 -32.56 -13.04
N THR A 5 4.60 -33.70 -13.68
CA THR A 5 4.90 -33.91 -15.10
C THR A 5 3.95 -33.02 -15.93
N PRO A 6 4.46 -32.16 -16.84
CA PRO A 6 3.60 -31.38 -17.71
C PRO A 6 2.87 -32.32 -18.67
N GLY A 7 1.53 -32.30 -18.60
CA GLY A 7 0.67 -33.05 -19.50
C GLY A 7 0.94 -32.65 -20.95
N ARG A 8 1.27 -33.63 -21.78
CA ARG A 8 1.46 -33.46 -23.23
C ARG A 8 0.13 -33.05 -23.83
N VAL A 9 -0.03 -31.75 -24.11
CA VAL A 9 -1.16 -31.22 -24.88
C VAL A 9 -1.12 -31.92 -26.25
N ARG A 10 -2.17 -32.67 -26.56
CA ARG A 10 -2.33 -33.29 -27.87
C ARG A 10 -2.52 -32.16 -28.87
N GLN A 11 -1.44 -31.80 -29.58
CA GLN A 11 -1.49 -30.84 -30.67
C GLN A 11 -2.38 -31.44 -31.76
N LEU A 12 -3.64 -31.02 -31.79
CA LEU A 12 -4.52 -31.24 -32.92
C LEU A 12 -3.84 -30.60 -34.14
N PRO A 13 -3.85 -31.25 -35.31
CA PRO A 13 -3.24 -30.71 -36.51
C PRO A 13 -3.72 -29.28 -36.71
N ASP A 14 -2.75 -28.37 -36.80
CA ASP A 14 -2.99 -26.95 -37.00
C ASP A 14 -3.50 -26.73 -38.42
N THR A 15 -4.83 -26.78 -38.57
CA THR A 15 -5.53 -26.38 -39.79
C THR A 15 -5.73 -24.87 -39.86
N ARG A 16 -5.11 -24.05 -38.99
CA ARG A 16 -5.32 -22.59 -38.95
C ARG A 16 -4.40 -21.80 -39.87
N VAL A 17 -4.00 -22.37 -41.00
CA VAL A 17 -3.40 -21.58 -42.08
C VAL A 17 -4.15 -21.84 -43.37
N ALA A 18 -4.73 -20.76 -43.89
CA ALA A 18 -5.52 -20.59 -45.11
C ALA A 18 -7.02 -20.93 -45.03
N ARG A 19 -7.82 -19.93 -44.61
CA ARG A 19 -8.97 -19.38 -45.37
C ARG A 19 -9.64 -18.25 -44.58
N HIS A 20 -8.97 -17.10 -44.42
CA HIS A 20 -9.71 -15.88 -44.12
C HIS A 20 -10.61 -15.62 -45.32
N CYS A 21 -11.92 -15.66 -45.09
CA CYS A 21 -12.85 -15.34 -46.14
C CYS A 21 -12.81 -13.82 -46.35
N ASN A 22 -12.75 -13.34 -47.59
CA ASN A 22 -12.71 -11.89 -47.88
C ASN A 22 -13.96 -11.14 -47.36
N ARG A 23 -15.02 -11.87 -46.99
CA ARG A 23 -16.27 -11.34 -46.43
C ARG A 23 -16.44 -11.61 -44.94
N GLU A 24 -15.43 -12.21 -44.28
CA GLU A 24 -15.49 -12.53 -42.85
C GLU A 24 -15.64 -11.26 -42.00
N ASP A 25 -14.85 -10.24 -42.31
CA ASP A 25 -14.90 -8.94 -41.63
C ASP A 25 -16.24 -8.24 -41.83
N ASP A 26 -16.82 -8.29 -43.03
CA ASP A 26 -18.15 -7.72 -43.32
C ASP A 26 -19.23 -8.39 -42.48
N VAL A 27 -19.18 -9.73 -42.33
CA VAL A 27 -20.12 -10.49 -41.49
C VAL A 27 -19.91 -10.11 -40.02
N LEU A 28 -18.66 -10.05 -39.56
CA LEU A 28 -18.34 -9.71 -38.17
C LEU A 28 -18.76 -8.27 -37.82
N ALA A 29 -18.49 -7.31 -38.70
CA ALA A 29 -18.91 -5.92 -38.56
C ALA A 29 -20.43 -5.82 -38.46
N HIS A 30 -21.18 -6.52 -39.33
CA HIS A 30 -22.65 -6.58 -39.23
C HIS A 30 -23.11 -7.11 -37.87
N LEU A 31 -22.46 -8.18 -37.38
CA LEU A 31 -22.80 -8.78 -36.09
C LEU A 31 -22.50 -7.86 -34.89
N ILE A 32 -21.51 -6.96 -34.99
CA ILE A 32 -21.13 -6.06 -33.90
C ILE A 32 -21.93 -4.76 -33.96
N GLU A 33 -21.98 -4.13 -35.13
CA GLU A 33 -22.49 -2.77 -35.31
C GLU A 33 -24.02 -2.73 -35.46
N THR A 34 -24.60 -3.72 -36.17
CA THR A 34 -26.03 -3.74 -36.48
C THR A 34 -26.69 -5.09 -36.17
N PRO A 35 -26.64 -5.54 -34.91
CA PRO A 35 -27.04 -6.90 -34.51
C PRO A 35 -28.53 -7.23 -34.70
N HIS A 36 -29.38 -6.22 -34.88
CA HIS A 36 -30.83 -6.34 -35.01
C HIS A 36 -31.34 -6.16 -36.45
N THR A 37 -30.47 -5.81 -37.40
CA THR A 37 -30.85 -5.66 -38.80
C THR A 37 -30.62 -6.98 -39.54
N PRO A 38 -31.50 -7.33 -40.50
CA PRO A 38 -31.25 -8.46 -41.37
C PRO A 38 -29.96 -8.21 -42.16
N LEU A 39 -29.17 -9.27 -42.38
CA LEU A 39 -27.99 -9.19 -43.24
C LEU A 39 -28.42 -8.71 -44.63
N SER A 40 -27.57 -7.93 -45.30
CA SER A 40 -27.83 -7.53 -46.67
C SER A 40 -27.91 -8.77 -47.59
N ALA A 41 -28.70 -8.68 -48.66
CA ALA A 41 -28.85 -9.77 -49.65
C ALA A 41 -27.51 -10.39 -50.13
N PRO A 42 -26.45 -9.63 -50.43
CA PRO A 42 -25.17 -10.24 -50.84
C PRO A 42 -24.47 -11.01 -49.71
N LEU A 43 -24.59 -10.56 -48.47
CA LEU A 43 -24.04 -11.27 -47.31
C LEU A 43 -24.84 -12.56 -47.02
N GLN A 44 -26.16 -12.52 -47.17
CA GLN A 44 -27.00 -13.73 -47.02
C GLN A 44 -26.66 -14.79 -48.06
N ALA A 45 -26.48 -14.39 -49.34
CA ALA A 45 -26.04 -15.31 -50.39
C ALA A 45 -24.68 -15.94 -50.04
N HIS A 46 -23.74 -15.13 -49.55
CA HIS A 46 -22.42 -15.60 -49.14
C HIS A 46 -22.47 -16.64 -48.00
N LEU A 47 -23.35 -16.47 -47.01
CA LEU A 47 -23.54 -17.47 -45.93
C LEU A 47 -24.06 -18.82 -46.44
N GLY A 48 -24.76 -18.83 -47.59
CA GLY A 48 -25.17 -20.07 -48.26
C GLY A 48 -24.00 -20.86 -48.83
N GLU A 49 -22.94 -20.17 -49.25
CA GLU A 49 -21.80 -20.74 -49.98
C GLU A 49 -20.57 -20.98 -49.08
N CYS A 50 -20.38 -20.16 -48.04
CA CYS A 50 -19.19 -20.21 -47.18
C CYS A 50 -19.50 -20.78 -45.80
N ALA A 51 -19.07 -22.01 -45.55
CA ALA A 51 -19.25 -22.69 -44.27
C ALA A 51 -18.61 -21.95 -43.09
N GLY A 52 -17.44 -21.34 -43.28
CA GLY A 52 -16.75 -20.60 -42.21
C GLY A 52 -17.52 -19.36 -41.75
N CYS A 53 -18.00 -18.55 -42.70
CA CYS A 53 -18.83 -17.38 -42.37
C CYS A 53 -20.18 -17.78 -41.77
N ARG A 54 -20.75 -18.93 -42.19
CA ARG A 54 -21.97 -19.48 -41.59
C ARG A 54 -21.78 -19.90 -40.14
N ASP A 55 -20.69 -20.60 -39.83
CA ASP A 55 -20.37 -20.98 -38.45
C ASP A 55 -20.09 -19.74 -37.59
N LEU A 56 -19.39 -18.75 -38.13
CA LEU A 56 -19.16 -17.47 -37.46
C LEU A 56 -20.47 -16.73 -37.17
N ALA A 57 -21.40 -16.68 -38.12
CA ALA A 57 -22.72 -16.07 -37.92
C ALA A 57 -23.55 -16.82 -36.87
N LEU A 58 -23.47 -18.16 -36.85
CA LEU A 58 -24.16 -19.00 -35.87
C LEU A 58 -23.60 -18.76 -34.46
N VAL A 59 -22.28 -18.86 -34.28
CA VAL A 59 -21.65 -18.65 -32.97
C VAL A 59 -21.82 -17.21 -32.48
N GLY A 60 -21.61 -16.24 -33.37
CA GLY A 60 -21.76 -14.81 -33.05
C GLY A 60 -23.18 -14.47 -32.61
N SER A 61 -24.20 -14.98 -33.31
CA SER A 61 -25.60 -14.75 -32.92
C SER A 61 -25.97 -15.43 -31.59
N ALA A 62 -25.46 -16.65 -31.33
CA ALA A 62 -25.66 -17.34 -30.06
C ALA A 62 -25.03 -16.57 -28.88
N LEU A 63 -23.76 -16.15 -29.01
CA LEU A 63 -23.07 -15.35 -27.99
C LEU A 63 -23.78 -14.03 -27.71
N ARG A 64 -24.37 -13.39 -28.73
CA ARG A 64 -25.15 -12.17 -28.54
C ARG A 64 -26.45 -12.43 -27.77
N LEU A 65 -27.14 -13.52 -28.08
CA LEU A 65 -28.35 -13.88 -27.35
C LEU A 65 -28.03 -14.14 -25.87
N ASP A 66 -26.95 -14.86 -25.60
CA ASP A 66 -26.45 -15.10 -24.23
C ASP A 66 -26.07 -13.79 -23.55
N HIS A 67 -25.36 -12.88 -24.24
CA HIS A 67 -25.00 -11.57 -23.71
C HIS A 67 -26.24 -10.70 -23.40
N ALA A 68 -27.23 -10.65 -24.29
CA ALA A 68 -28.47 -9.94 -24.06
C ALA A 68 -29.25 -10.52 -22.88
N THR A 69 -29.28 -11.84 -22.75
CA THR A 69 -29.92 -12.54 -21.62
C THR A 69 -29.19 -12.25 -20.31
N ALA A 70 -27.85 -12.27 -20.32
CA ALA A 70 -27.03 -11.93 -19.17
C ALA A 70 -27.28 -10.47 -18.73
N LEU A 71 -27.28 -9.52 -19.67
CA LEU A 71 -27.58 -8.12 -19.37
C LEU A 71 -28.98 -7.93 -18.80
N ALA A 72 -29.99 -8.63 -19.32
CA ALA A 72 -31.36 -8.57 -18.81
C ALA A 72 -31.48 -9.13 -17.38
N GLN A 73 -30.61 -10.06 -16.99
CA GLN A 73 -30.57 -10.66 -15.65
C GLN A 73 -29.72 -9.85 -14.66
N VAL A 74 -28.85 -8.96 -15.13
CA VAL A 74 -28.01 -8.12 -14.27
C VAL A 74 -28.89 -7.08 -13.56
N ARG A 75 -28.97 -7.20 -12.23
CA ARG A 75 -29.52 -6.15 -11.37
C ARG A 75 -28.42 -5.11 -11.13
N VAL A 76 -28.44 -4.05 -11.92
CA VAL A 76 -27.53 -2.91 -11.72
C VAL A 76 -27.92 -2.22 -10.39
N PRO A 77 -26.96 -1.92 -9.50
CA PRO A 77 -27.26 -1.12 -8.32
C PRO A 77 -27.79 0.25 -8.73
N SER A 78 -28.70 0.81 -7.93
CA SER A 78 -29.24 2.14 -8.23
C SER A 78 -28.12 3.18 -8.28
N ALA A 79 -28.26 4.18 -9.15
CA ALA A 79 -27.28 5.27 -9.25
C ALA A 79 -27.01 5.92 -7.89
N GLY A 80 -28.03 6.03 -7.04
CA GLY A 80 -27.91 6.51 -5.66
C GLY A 80 -27.03 5.62 -4.77
N GLN A 81 -27.09 4.28 -4.93
CA GLN A 81 -26.22 3.37 -4.17
C GLN A 81 -24.75 3.48 -4.61
N VAL A 82 -24.50 3.67 -5.91
CA VAL A 82 -23.16 3.91 -6.44
C VAL A 82 -22.62 5.25 -5.94
N TRP A 83 -23.42 6.32 -6.05
CA TRP A 83 -23.06 7.65 -5.56
C TRP A 83 -22.81 7.66 -4.05
N TRP A 84 -23.68 7.02 -3.26
CA TRP A 84 -23.50 6.92 -1.81
C TRP A 84 -22.19 6.24 -1.43
N ARG A 85 -21.83 5.14 -2.13
CA ARG A 85 -20.54 4.47 -1.90
C ARG A 85 -19.35 5.35 -2.29
N ALA A 86 -19.48 6.14 -3.36
CA ALA A 86 -18.44 7.08 -3.76
C ALA A 86 -18.28 8.22 -2.73
N GLU A 87 -19.39 8.81 -2.27
CA GLU A 87 -19.42 9.85 -1.25
C GLU A 87 -18.86 9.36 0.08
N LEU A 88 -19.19 8.14 0.50
CA LEU A 88 -18.63 7.55 1.72
C LEU A 88 -17.10 7.41 1.65
N ARG A 89 -16.56 7.00 0.49
CA ARG A 89 -15.10 6.96 0.27
C ARG A 89 -14.49 8.36 0.31
N ALA A 90 -15.12 9.34 -0.33
CA ALA A 90 -14.67 10.72 -0.29
C ALA A 90 -14.62 11.27 1.14
N ARG A 91 -15.61 10.94 1.97
CA ARG A 91 -15.64 11.31 3.41
C ARG A 91 -14.55 10.60 4.21
N GLN A 92 -14.30 9.32 3.95
CA GLN A 92 -13.20 8.58 4.58
C GLN A 92 -11.84 9.20 4.22
N ASP A 93 -11.64 9.56 2.95
CA ASP A 93 -10.41 10.22 2.49
C ASP A 93 -10.25 11.62 3.10
N ALA A 94 -11.34 12.35 3.31
CA ALA A 94 -11.33 13.64 4.00
C ALA A 94 -10.98 13.48 5.50
N ALA A 95 -11.56 12.49 6.18
CA ALA A 95 -11.25 12.19 7.58
C ALA A 95 -9.80 11.71 7.77
N ALA A 96 -9.30 10.88 6.85
CA ALA A 96 -7.92 10.44 6.82
C ALA A 96 -6.94 11.61 6.61
N ARG A 97 -7.33 12.65 5.87
CA ARG A 97 -6.55 13.90 5.73
C ARG A 97 -6.59 14.75 7.00
N ALA A 98 -7.75 14.85 7.66
CA ALA A 98 -7.92 15.64 8.87
C ALA A 98 -7.17 15.08 10.11
N THR A 99 -6.96 13.77 10.17
CA THR A 99 -6.25 13.12 11.29
C THR A 99 -4.73 13.24 11.21
N ARG A 100 -4.16 13.57 10.04
CA ARG A 100 -2.71 13.72 9.85
C ARG A 100 -2.06 14.77 10.77
N PRO A 101 -2.55 16.02 10.86
CA PRO A 101 -1.92 17.04 11.69
C PRO A 101 -1.97 16.71 13.19
N ILE A 102 -3.03 16.04 13.65
CA ILE A 102 -3.20 15.68 15.06
C ILE A 102 -2.09 14.73 15.51
N THR A 103 -1.74 13.73 14.68
CA THR A 103 -0.66 12.79 14.99
C THR A 103 0.73 13.44 15.02
N VAL A 104 0.96 14.46 14.20
CA VAL A 104 2.23 15.20 14.19
C VAL A 104 2.34 16.10 15.43
N ALA A 105 1.24 16.78 15.79
CA ALA A 105 1.20 17.63 16.97
C ALA A 105 1.45 16.86 18.27
N SER A 106 0.84 15.66 18.43
CA SER A 106 1.07 14.82 19.60
C SER A 106 2.50 14.26 19.66
N GLY A 107 3.08 13.91 18.51
CA GLY A 107 4.48 13.49 18.42
C GLY A 107 5.45 14.60 18.86
N LEU A 108 5.22 15.83 18.41
CA LEU A 108 6.03 16.98 18.80
C LEU A 108 5.89 17.30 20.30
N ALA A 109 4.66 17.27 20.82
CA ALA A 109 4.40 17.49 22.24
C ALA A 109 5.11 16.46 23.13
N ALA A 110 5.06 15.18 22.75
CA ALA A 110 5.76 14.11 23.47
C ALA A 110 7.29 14.30 23.42
N ALA A 111 7.85 14.69 22.27
CA ALA A 111 9.27 14.95 22.14
C ALA A 111 9.73 16.13 23.04
N CYS A 112 8.95 17.22 23.07
CA CYS A 112 9.22 18.36 23.95
C CYS A 112 9.16 17.96 25.42
N LEU A 113 8.15 17.18 25.83
CA LEU A 113 7.99 16.73 27.21
C LEU A 113 9.17 15.84 27.66
N LEU A 114 9.58 14.89 26.83
CA LEU A 114 10.73 14.03 27.12
C LEU A 114 12.03 14.82 27.19
N GLY A 115 12.23 15.78 26.30
CA GLY A 115 13.38 16.69 26.33
C GLY A 115 13.45 17.51 27.61
N LEU A 116 12.33 18.07 28.05
CA LEU A 116 12.24 18.81 29.31
C LEU A 116 12.52 17.93 30.53
N LEU A 117 11.93 16.73 30.59
CA LEU A 117 12.17 15.78 31.68
C LEU A 117 13.65 15.38 31.76
N ALA A 118 14.29 15.11 30.61
CA ALA A 118 15.71 14.78 30.56
C ALA A 118 16.59 15.95 31.04
N SER A 119 16.26 17.18 30.65
CA SER A 119 16.98 18.39 31.09
C SER A 119 16.88 18.60 32.61
N VAL A 120 15.66 18.51 33.16
CA VAL A 120 15.41 18.65 34.61
C VAL A 120 16.10 17.54 35.40
N ALA A 121 16.00 16.29 34.95
CA ALA A 121 16.68 15.16 35.60
C ALA A 121 18.21 15.32 35.57
N GLY A 122 18.77 15.80 34.47
CA GLY A 122 20.21 16.07 34.35
C GLY A 122 20.67 17.17 35.30
N ALA A 123 19.94 18.27 35.40
CA ALA A 123 20.23 19.37 36.32
C ALA A 123 20.15 18.92 37.79
N LEU A 124 19.10 18.15 38.14
CA LEU A 124 18.94 17.61 39.48
C LEU A 124 20.05 16.62 39.83
N ALA A 125 20.44 15.76 38.90
CA ALA A 125 21.52 14.80 39.09
C ALA A 125 22.89 15.49 39.27
N TRP A 126 23.13 16.60 38.56
CA TRP A 126 24.33 17.43 38.77
C TRP A 126 24.33 18.06 40.16
N TRP A 127 23.22 18.69 40.57
CA TRP A 127 23.10 19.30 41.89
C TRP A 127 23.25 18.30 43.04
N VAL A 128 22.63 17.13 42.94
CA VAL A 128 22.78 16.05 43.93
C VAL A 128 24.21 15.55 43.99
N ARG A 129 24.90 15.44 42.84
CA ARG A 129 26.30 15.01 42.80
C ARG A 129 27.23 16.02 43.47
N ASP A 130 27.06 17.31 43.15
CA ASP A 130 27.82 18.42 43.75
C ASP A 130 27.67 18.41 45.27
N TRP A 131 26.42 18.33 45.75
CA TRP A 131 26.13 18.22 47.17
C TRP A 131 26.73 16.95 47.83
N LEU A 132 26.75 15.81 47.13
CA LEU A 132 27.36 14.57 47.63
C LEU A 132 28.89 14.65 47.73
N GLN A 133 29.54 15.37 46.81
CA GLN A 133 30.99 15.58 46.79
C GLN A 133 31.43 16.47 47.96
N ASP A 134 30.60 17.42 48.37
CA ASP A 134 30.89 18.28 49.52
C ASP A 134 30.77 17.57 50.88
N GLN A 135 30.27 16.33 50.93
CA GLN A 135 30.09 15.58 52.18
C GLN A 135 31.34 14.74 52.54
N PRO A 136 32.14 15.14 53.55
CA PRO A 136 33.41 14.46 53.88
C PRO A 136 33.20 13.03 54.41
N LEU A 137 32.04 12.74 55.00
CA LEU A 137 31.66 11.40 55.46
C LEU A 137 31.47 10.41 54.30
N VAL A 138 30.93 10.88 53.17
CA VAL A 138 30.69 10.06 51.98
C VAL A 138 32.02 9.64 51.35
N HIS A 139 32.96 10.59 51.25
CA HIS A 139 34.33 10.30 50.82
C HIS A 139 35.05 9.32 51.75
N ALA A 140 34.94 9.49 53.07
CA ALA A 140 35.56 8.60 54.04
C ALA A 140 35.02 7.16 53.98
N LEU A 141 33.73 6.98 53.69
CA LEU A 141 33.09 5.65 53.59
C LEU A 141 33.32 4.96 52.24
N LEU A 142 33.42 5.70 51.14
CA LEU A 142 33.59 5.15 49.78
C LEU A 142 35.06 4.96 49.37
N ALA A 143 36.00 5.67 50.00
CA ALA A 143 37.44 5.56 49.70
C ALA A 143 38.00 4.12 49.73
N PRO A 144 37.59 3.21 50.65
CA PRO A 144 38.09 1.83 50.67
C PRO A 144 37.55 0.96 49.52
N LEU A 145 36.42 1.33 48.91
CA LEU A 145 35.79 0.58 47.80
C LEU A 145 36.24 1.05 46.41
N ALA A 146 36.84 2.24 46.30
CA ALA A 146 37.40 2.76 45.05
C ALA A 146 38.78 2.11 44.77
N GLY A 147 38.78 0.85 44.31
CA GLY A 147 40.02 0.17 43.89
C GLY A 147 40.72 0.89 42.71
N PRO A 148 42.04 0.66 42.48
CA PRO A 148 42.87 1.40 41.51
C PRO A 148 42.54 1.17 40.02
N GLY A 149 41.36 0.64 39.68
CA GLY A 149 40.95 0.28 38.32
C GLY A 149 39.64 0.93 37.85
N THR A 150 39.24 2.08 38.39
CA THR A 150 37.91 2.64 38.11
C THR A 150 37.87 3.52 36.86
N TRP A 151 37.36 2.93 35.78
CA TRP A 151 36.66 3.49 34.62
C TRP A 151 35.69 4.67 34.89
N THR A 152 35.48 5.07 36.14
CA THR A 152 34.71 6.24 36.57
C THR A 152 35.38 7.58 36.26
N ALA A 153 36.71 7.61 36.09
CA ALA A 153 37.46 8.84 35.82
C ALA A 153 37.09 9.50 34.48
N HIS A 154 36.56 8.74 33.51
CA HIS A 154 36.13 9.32 32.23
C HIS A 154 34.71 9.92 32.29
N TRP A 155 33.88 9.53 33.27
CA TRP A 155 32.49 9.97 33.40
C TRP A 155 32.30 11.01 34.52
N SER A 156 33.30 11.21 35.38
CA SER A 156 33.16 12.05 36.58
C SER A 156 33.33 13.56 36.32
N GLY A 157 33.91 13.97 35.19
CA GLY A 157 34.32 15.36 34.98
C GLY A 157 33.30 16.29 34.31
N ASN A 158 32.51 15.81 33.35
CA ASN A 158 31.75 16.71 32.48
C ASN A 158 30.28 16.28 32.41
N ALA A 159 29.33 17.22 32.57
CA ALA A 159 27.90 17.03 32.31
C ALA A 159 27.57 16.88 30.81
N THR A 160 28.58 17.01 29.94
CA THR A 160 28.49 16.93 28.49
C THR A 160 27.94 15.61 27.93
N PRO A 161 28.20 14.40 28.47
CA PRO A 161 27.66 13.18 27.88
C PRO A 161 26.17 13.02 28.18
N ALA A 162 25.65 13.54 29.29
CA ALA A 162 24.22 13.49 29.59
C ALA A 162 23.40 14.39 28.65
N LEU A 163 23.88 15.62 28.40
CA LEU A 163 23.28 16.51 27.42
C LEU A 163 23.42 15.98 25.99
N ALA A 164 24.57 15.37 25.65
CA ALA A 164 24.78 14.74 24.35
C ALA A 164 23.85 13.53 24.13
N VAL A 165 23.67 12.66 25.13
CA VAL A 165 22.75 11.53 25.05
C VAL A 165 21.29 12.00 24.97
N GLY A 166 20.91 13.02 25.74
CA GLY A 166 19.59 13.64 25.66
C GLY A 166 19.30 14.25 24.28
N ALA A 167 20.27 15.00 23.72
CA ALA A 167 20.18 15.56 22.38
C ALA A 167 20.13 14.47 21.30
N LEU A 168 20.94 13.41 21.42
CA LEU A 168 20.95 12.29 20.47
C LEU A 168 19.62 11.52 20.50
N LEU A 169 19.06 11.28 21.69
CA LEU A 169 17.74 10.65 21.83
C LEU A 169 16.63 11.52 21.25
N ALA A 170 16.66 12.84 21.50
CA ALA A 170 15.69 13.75 20.90
C ALA A 170 15.79 13.78 19.36
N VAL A 171 17.00 13.79 18.81
CA VAL A 171 17.24 13.75 17.35
C VAL A 171 16.80 12.42 16.74
N THR A 172 17.08 11.29 17.40
CA THR A 172 16.63 9.96 16.91
C THR A 172 15.11 9.80 16.98
N LEU A 173 14.45 10.34 18.00
CA LEU A 173 12.98 10.39 18.10
C LEU A 173 12.35 11.30 17.04
N LEU A 174 12.95 12.47 16.76
CA LEU A 174 12.53 13.35 15.67
C LEU A 174 12.72 12.68 14.30
N ALA A 175 13.86 12.02 14.08
CA ALA A 175 14.12 11.28 12.84
C ALA A 175 13.16 10.10 12.67
N ALA A 176 12.91 9.32 13.73
CA ALA A 176 11.98 8.20 13.70
C ALA A 176 10.53 8.64 13.42
N SER A 177 10.09 9.75 14.02
CA SER A 177 8.76 10.31 13.76
C SER A 177 8.63 10.86 12.32
N ALA A 178 9.69 11.47 11.77
CA ALA A 178 9.72 11.89 10.37
C ALA A 178 9.72 10.70 9.39
N VAL A 179 10.46 9.63 9.69
CA VAL A 179 10.48 8.40 8.87
C VAL A 179 9.14 7.69 8.88
N LEU A 180 8.47 7.61 10.04
CA LEU A 180 7.12 7.05 10.14
C LEU A 180 6.08 7.89 9.38
N ALA A 181 6.24 9.21 9.36
CA ALA A 181 5.39 10.08 8.55
C ALA A 181 5.60 9.82 7.05
N ALA A 182 6.86 9.68 6.61
CA ALA A 182 7.20 9.41 5.21
C ALA A 182 6.76 8.01 4.73
N TRP A 183 6.89 6.97 5.57
CA TRP A 183 6.42 5.61 5.25
C TRP A 183 4.90 5.51 5.13
N ARG A 184 4.15 6.43 5.75
CA ARG A 184 2.68 6.46 5.65
C ARG A 184 2.18 7.10 4.35
N GLU A 185 3.07 7.70 3.57
CA GLU A 185 2.74 8.35 2.29
C GLU A 185 3.02 7.49 1.05
N GLN A 186 3.75 6.38 1.21
CA GLN A 186 3.98 5.35 0.19
C GLN A 186 2.96 4.22 0.29
#